data_AF-A0AAV9EKV3-F1
#
_entry.id   AF-A0AAV9EKV3-F1
#
_cell.length_a   1.000
_cell.length_b   1.000
_cell.length_c   1.000
_cell.angle_alpha   90.00
_cell.angle_beta   90.00
_cell.angle_gamma   90.00
#
_symmetry.space_group_name_H-M   'P 1'
#
loop_
_entity.id
_entity.type
_entity.pdbx_description
1 polymer ?
#
loop_
_entity_poly.entity_id
_entity_poly.type
_entity_poly.pdbx_seq_one_letter_code
_entity_poly.pdbx_strand_id
1 'polypeptide(L)'
;MMECIHISSVILAGASPHFLKLFSNDMQETGQQKETILRIDVSQKDVLMELLKFIYGMKLPPTIVASIPSLLSILMVADKYHVPSCVRCCTCLLLSDMNLNTASYCLELSSEALASQAINPIAKAAQKFLVARYEENVPKLQKEVDQLPLSSLEVVLCKDELSLMEDDAYDIVLKWARARYPRMDDRQEVLKSNLSRFVRMRYMTNKKLREVLQCEDLDRHIASELVIDALFFKVENPPLPTRALTSEELPGHPVRVVEFRKPSKKANVYLELKRSDCQKLSVNRMICLKHSMSMDRHSTLLLNDIWRRCRLLGCS
;
A
#
# COMPACT_ATOMS: atom_id res chain seq x y z
N MET A 1 12.61 29.49 -27.88
CA MET A 1 13.86 29.37 -28.65
C MET A 1 13.77 28.07 -29.44
N MET A 2 13.93 28.11 -30.76
CA MET A 2 13.89 26.93 -31.62
C MET A 2 15.32 26.38 -31.74
N GLU A 3 15.49 25.08 -31.54
CA GLU A 3 16.80 24.42 -31.63
C GLU A 3 16.68 23.26 -32.63
N CYS A 4 17.60 23.19 -33.59
CA CYS A 4 17.58 22.20 -34.66
C CYS A 4 18.57 21.08 -34.34
N ILE A 5 18.11 19.84 -34.45
CA ILE A 5 18.92 18.64 -34.19
C ILE A 5 18.79 17.74 -35.41
N HIS A 6 19.93 17.28 -35.94
CA HIS A 6 19.97 16.30 -37.01
C HIS A 6 19.93 14.88 -36.45
N ILE A 7 18.93 14.11 -36.89
CA ILE A 7 18.65 12.75 -36.42
C ILE A 7 18.21 11.87 -37.60
N SER A 8 18.57 10.59 -37.54
CA SER A 8 18.05 9.57 -38.44
C SER A 8 16.60 9.21 -38.06
N SER A 9 15.67 9.53 -38.95
CA SER A 9 14.24 9.17 -38.81
C SER A 9 14.05 7.65 -38.75
N VAL A 10 14.84 6.89 -39.50
CA VAL A 10 14.79 5.41 -39.53
C VAL A 10 15.10 4.81 -38.16
N ILE A 11 16.14 5.31 -37.49
CA ILE A 11 16.53 4.82 -36.16
C ILE A 11 15.44 5.10 -35.15
N LEU A 12 14.90 6.33 -35.15
CA LEU A 12 13.86 6.74 -34.21
C LEU A 12 12.54 6.00 -34.45
N ALA A 13 12.14 5.83 -35.71
CA ALA A 13 10.97 5.06 -36.09
C ALA A 13 11.08 3.58 -35.68
N GLY A 14 12.27 2.99 -35.80
CA GLY A 14 12.53 1.63 -35.34
C GLY A 14 12.48 1.47 -33.82
N ALA A 15 12.86 2.51 -33.07
CA ALA A 15 12.90 2.48 -31.60
C ALA A 15 11.57 2.87 -30.93
N SER A 16 10.69 3.58 -31.64
CA SER A 16 9.47 4.16 -31.08
C SER A 16 8.30 4.14 -32.06
N PRO A 17 7.16 3.52 -31.71
CA PRO A 17 5.92 3.65 -32.47
C PRO A 17 5.41 5.08 -32.57
N HIS A 18 5.74 5.94 -31.60
CA HIS A 18 5.38 7.36 -31.65
C HIS A 18 6.11 8.06 -32.80
N PHE A 19 7.43 7.91 -32.87
CA PHE A 19 8.23 8.50 -33.94
C PHE A 19 7.92 7.87 -35.29
N LEU A 20 7.63 6.56 -35.36
CA LEU A 20 7.16 5.92 -36.58
C LEU A 20 5.89 6.61 -37.12
N LYS A 21 4.89 6.83 -36.26
CA LYS A 21 3.64 7.50 -36.66
C LYS A 21 3.89 8.96 -37.04
N LEU A 22 4.72 9.66 -36.28
CA LEU A 22 5.08 11.05 -36.55
C LEU A 22 5.67 11.18 -37.96
N PHE A 23 6.66 10.36 -38.30
CA PHE A 23 7.29 10.43 -39.62
C PHE A 23 6.40 9.85 -40.73
N SER A 24 5.56 8.84 -40.46
CA SER A 24 4.67 8.25 -41.49
C SER A 24 3.50 9.15 -41.86
N ASN A 25 2.93 9.89 -40.90
CA ASN A 25 1.82 10.81 -41.15
C ASN A 25 2.30 12.05 -41.92
N ASP A 26 3.54 12.50 -41.65
CA ASP A 26 4.15 13.63 -42.35
C ASP A 26 4.78 13.24 -43.71
N MET A 27 4.94 11.94 -43.99
CA MET A 27 5.55 11.41 -45.23
C MET A 27 4.59 11.35 -46.44
N GLN A 28 3.30 11.62 -46.28
CA GLN A 28 2.36 11.49 -47.40
C GLN A 28 2.46 12.58 -48.48
N GLU A 29 3.21 13.67 -48.27
CA GLU A 29 3.08 14.83 -49.19
C GLU A 29 4.31 15.33 -49.95
N THR A 30 5.58 14.98 -49.68
CA THR A 30 6.68 15.49 -50.56
C THR A 30 8.05 14.87 -50.28
N GLY A 31 8.74 14.42 -51.34
CA GLY A 31 10.07 13.80 -51.31
C GLY A 31 11.26 14.74 -51.04
N GLN A 32 11.14 15.68 -50.09
CA GLN A 32 12.23 16.54 -49.63
C GLN A 32 12.56 16.24 -48.16
N GLN A 33 13.81 16.47 -47.76
CA GLN A 33 14.24 16.46 -46.35
C GLN A 33 13.43 17.51 -45.57
N LYS A 34 12.26 17.14 -45.05
CA LYS A 34 11.40 18.03 -44.26
C LYS A 34 11.83 18.02 -42.80
N GLU A 35 11.98 19.23 -42.26
CA GLU A 35 12.19 19.47 -40.84
C GLU A 35 10.91 19.12 -40.07
N THR A 36 11.00 18.19 -39.12
CA THR A 36 9.88 17.86 -38.21
C THR A 36 9.98 18.73 -36.97
N ILE A 37 8.93 19.51 -36.69
CA ILE A 37 8.90 20.38 -35.51
C ILE A 37 8.24 19.65 -34.34
N LEU A 38 9.04 19.23 -33.36
CA LEU A 38 8.55 18.67 -32.11
C LEU A 38 8.35 19.79 -31.08
N ARG A 39 7.11 20.02 -30.64
CA ARG A 39 6.83 20.95 -29.54
C ARG A 39 7.06 20.25 -28.21
N ILE A 40 8.03 20.73 -27.45
CA ILE A 40 8.44 20.15 -26.18
C ILE A 40 8.33 21.24 -25.11
N ASP A 41 7.91 20.86 -23.91
CA ASP A 41 8.00 21.75 -22.76
C ASP A 41 9.48 22.05 -22.45
N VAL A 42 9.81 23.30 -22.13
CA VAL A 42 11.19 23.71 -21.85
C VAL A 42 11.81 22.86 -20.74
N SER A 43 11.02 22.45 -19.75
CA SER A 43 11.46 21.58 -18.65
C SER A 43 11.83 20.16 -19.09
N GLN A 44 11.30 19.69 -20.22
CA GLN A 44 11.52 18.32 -20.73
C GLN A 44 12.65 18.22 -21.74
N LYS A 45 13.25 19.36 -22.15
CA LYS A 45 14.27 19.41 -23.19
C LYS A 45 15.44 18.47 -22.89
N ASP A 46 16.09 18.65 -21.75
CA ASP A 46 17.31 17.90 -21.42
C ASP A 46 17.02 16.40 -21.26
N VAL A 47 15.89 16.05 -20.66
CA VAL A 47 15.46 14.65 -20.48
C VAL A 47 15.19 13.99 -21.84
N LEU A 48 14.58 14.71 -22.78
CA LEU A 48 14.37 14.21 -24.13
C LEU A 48 15.71 14.02 -24.87
N MET A 49 16.66 14.94 -24.71
CA MET A 49 18.00 14.78 -25.30
C MET A 49 18.70 13.51 -24.80
N GLU A 50 18.56 13.19 -23.52
CA GLU A 50 19.09 11.95 -22.95
C GLU A 50 18.34 10.71 -23.45
N LEU A 51 17.02 10.79 -23.66
CA LEU A 51 16.26 9.72 -24.32
C LEU A 51 16.73 9.50 -25.76
N LEU A 52 16.98 10.57 -26.52
CA LEU A 52 17.50 10.46 -27.89
C LEU A 52 18.90 9.82 -27.89
N LYS A 53 19.81 10.25 -27.01
CA LYS A 53 21.13 9.60 -26.85
C LYS A 53 20.98 8.12 -26.48
N PHE A 54 20.03 7.78 -25.62
CA PHE A 54 19.72 6.39 -25.28
C PHE A 54 19.28 5.58 -26.50
N ILE A 55 18.45 6.12 -27.39
CA ILE A 55 17.99 5.40 -28.60
C ILE A 55 19.19 5.01 -29.49
N TYR A 56 20.21 5.85 -29.58
CA TYR A 56 21.41 5.58 -30.38
C TYR A 56 22.44 4.71 -29.64
N GLY A 57 22.63 4.91 -28.35
CA GLY A 57 23.67 4.25 -27.56
C GLY A 57 23.22 3.04 -26.74
N MET A 58 21.91 2.87 -26.55
CA MET A 58 21.27 1.88 -25.67
C MET A 58 21.78 1.89 -24.22
N LYS A 59 22.28 3.04 -23.75
CA LYS A 59 22.86 3.21 -22.42
C LYS A 59 22.43 4.54 -21.81
N LEU A 60 22.12 4.51 -20.52
CA LEU A 60 21.87 5.70 -19.73
C LEU A 60 23.18 6.21 -19.11
N PRO A 61 23.40 7.53 -19.03
CA PRO A 61 24.55 8.10 -18.33
C PRO A 61 24.56 7.69 -16.85
N PRO A 62 25.75 7.49 -16.24
CA PRO A 62 25.86 7.17 -14.81
C PRO A 62 25.19 8.21 -13.91
N THR A 63 25.20 9.48 -14.33
CA THR A 63 24.56 10.60 -13.61
C THR A 63 23.04 10.45 -13.50
N ILE A 64 22.39 9.89 -14.52
CA ILE A 64 20.94 9.62 -14.50
C ILE A 64 20.66 8.37 -13.67
N VAL A 65 21.46 7.32 -13.85
CA VAL A 65 21.29 6.05 -13.12
C VAL A 65 21.45 6.25 -11.60
N ALA A 66 22.33 7.14 -11.17
CA ALA A 66 22.57 7.44 -9.76
C ALA A 66 21.46 8.27 -9.08
N SER A 67 20.51 8.83 -9.83
CA SER A 67 19.49 9.76 -9.33
C SER A 67 18.08 9.25 -9.61
N ILE A 68 17.33 8.89 -8.56
CA ILE A 68 15.94 8.41 -8.67
C ILE A 68 15.03 9.42 -9.40
N PRO A 69 15.04 10.73 -9.07
CA PRO A 69 14.24 11.72 -9.79
C PRO A 69 14.56 11.77 -11.29
N SER A 70 15.85 11.72 -11.64
CA SER A 70 16.29 11.78 -13.04
C SER A 70 15.87 10.53 -13.81
N LEU A 71 15.99 9.36 -13.19
CA LEU A 71 15.60 8.08 -13.76
C LEU A 71 14.07 7.97 -13.94
N LEU A 72 13.29 8.51 -13.01
CA LEU A 72 11.83 8.57 -13.16
C LEU A 72 11.40 9.59 -14.23
N SER A 73 12.09 10.73 -14.31
CA SER A 73 11.85 11.71 -15.36
C SER A 73 12.07 11.11 -16.74
N ILE A 74 13.16 10.36 -16.92
CA ILE A 74 13.45 9.69 -18.20
C ILE A 74 12.46 8.55 -18.48
N LEU A 75 12.02 7.81 -17.45
CA LEU A 75 10.96 6.79 -17.57
C LEU A 75 9.65 7.41 -18.09
N MET A 76 9.22 8.55 -17.52
CA MET A 76 7.99 9.24 -17.93
C MET A 76 8.09 9.75 -19.37
N VAL A 77 9.22 10.33 -19.75
CA VAL A 77 9.46 10.80 -21.12
C VAL A 77 9.53 9.61 -22.09
N ALA A 78 10.19 8.52 -21.71
CA ALA A 78 10.24 7.29 -22.51
C ALA A 78 8.86 6.68 -22.72
N ASP A 79 7.99 6.68 -21.70
CA ASP A 79 6.61 6.20 -21.83
C ASP A 79 5.78 7.12 -22.73
N LYS A 80 5.90 8.44 -22.55
CA LYS A 80 5.25 9.48 -23.39
C LYS A 80 5.60 9.33 -24.87
N TYR A 81 6.87 9.10 -25.18
CA TYR A 81 7.34 8.87 -26.56
C TYR A 81 7.37 7.39 -26.94
N HIS A 82 6.76 6.51 -26.14
CA HIS A 82 6.66 5.06 -26.40
C HIS A 82 7.98 4.42 -26.83
N VAL A 83 9.03 4.53 -26.03
CA VAL A 83 10.35 3.89 -26.24
C VAL A 83 10.48 2.68 -25.30
N PRO A 84 10.03 1.47 -25.71
CA PRO A 84 9.84 0.36 -24.77
C PRO A 84 11.15 -0.17 -24.18
N SER A 85 12.25 -0.09 -24.94
CA SER A 85 13.58 -0.48 -24.48
C SER A 85 14.06 0.39 -23.32
N CYS A 86 13.82 1.71 -23.39
CA CYS A 86 14.18 2.66 -22.33
C CYS A 86 13.29 2.49 -21.10
N VAL A 87 11.97 2.35 -21.31
CA VAL A 87 11.00 2.07 -20.23
C VAL A 87 11.41 0.81 -19.45
N ARG A 88 11.72 -0.28 -20.17
CA ARG A 88 12.18 -1.53 -19.55
C ARG A 88 13.49 -1.36 -18.80
N CYS A 89 14.47 -0.66 -19.39
CA CYS A 89 15.76 -0.39 -18.73
C CYS A 89 15.58 0.35 -17.41
N CYS A 90 14.84 1.47 -17.41
CA CYS A 90 14.58 2.27 -16.22
C CYS A 90 13.81 1.48 -15.16
N THR A 91 12.79 0.72 -15.59
CA THR A 91 12.00 -0.14 -14.69
C THR A 91 12.88 -1.20 -14.03
N CYS A 92 13.75 -1.87 -14.78
CA CYS A 92 14.67 -2.87 -14.22
C CYS A 92 15.61 -2.26 -13.18
N LEU A 93 16.18 -1.09 -13.45
CA LEU A 93 17.08 -0.38 -12.52
C LEU A 93 16.36 0.05 -11.23
N LEU A 94 15.12 0.55 -11.33
CA LEU A 94 14.33 0.95 -10.17
C LEU A 94 13.89 -0.24 -9.32
N LEU A 95 13.67 -1.41 -9.95
CA LEU A 95 13.25 -2.63 -9.25
C LEU A 95 14.43 -3.40 -8.64
N SER A 96 15.63 -3.36 -9.22
CA SER A 96 16.79 -4.12 -8.72
C SER A 96 17.28 -3.62 -7.36
N ASP A 97 17.27 -2.29 -7.15
CA ASP A 97 17.80 -1.65 -5.95
C ASP A 97 16.71 -0.92 -5.15
N MET A 98 15.53 -1.56 -5.04
CA MET A 98 14.40 -1.01 -4.29
C MET A 98 14.77 -0.79 -2.82
N ASN A 99 14.71 0.47 -2.40
CA ASN A 99 15.01 0.90 -1.04
C ASN A 99 13.97 1.95 -0.58
N LEU A 100 14.10 2.45 0.66
CA LEU A 100 13.11 3.35 1.24
C LEU A 100 12.94 4.65 0.44
N ASN A 101 14.05 5.20 -0.08
CA ASN A 101 14.04 6.43 -0.87
C ASN A 101 13.37 6.20 -2.23
N THR A 102 13.74 5.12 -2.92
CA THR A 102 13.12 4.74 -4.20
C THR A 102 11.62 4.50 -4.02
N ALA A 103 11.24 3.71 -3.02
CA ALA A 103 9.84 3.39 -2.75
C ALA A 103 9.02 4.66 -2.46
N SER A 104 9.53 5.54 -1.60
CA SER A 104 8.87 6.79 -1.23
C SER A 104 8.65 7.70 -2.43
N TYR A 105 9.70 7.94 -3.22
CA TYR A 105 9.61 8.81 -4.39
C TYR A 105 8.67 8.25 -5.47
N CYS A 106 8.70 6.94 -5.71
CA CYS A 106 7.78 6.30 -6.66
C CYS A 106 6.31 6.39 -6.24
N LEU A 107 6.02 6.32 -4.93
CA LEU A 107 4.66 6.40 -4.41
C LEU A 107 4.11 7.83 -4.42
N GLU A 108 4.93 8.82 -4.08
CA GLU A 108 4.57 10.24 -4.23
C GLU A 108 4.16 10.56 -5.67
N LEU A 109 5.01 10.19 -6.64
CA LEU A 109 4.75 10.44 -8.05
C LEU A 109 3.50 9.69 -8.57
N SER A 110 3.21 8.52 -8.01
CA SER A 110 2.00 7.75 -8.35
C SER A 110 0.71 8.40 -7.86
N SER A 111 0.79 9.17 -6.77
CA SER A 111 -0.38 9.79 -6.12
C SER A 111 -0.83 11.09 -6.82
N GLU A 112 0.07 11.79 -7.50
CA GLU A 112 -0.18 13.10 -8.16
C GLU A 112 -0.90 13.00 -9.51
N ALA A 113 -1.60 11.89 -9.78
CA ALA A 113 -2.59 11.74 -10.86
C ALA A 113 -2.11 12.16 -12.27
N LEU A 114 -1.23 11.37 -12.88
CA LEU A 114 -1.10 11.14 -14.34
C LEU A 114 -0.27 9.86 -14.55
N ALA A 115 -0.66 8.77 -13.88
CA ALA A 115 0.12 7.54 -13.81
C ALA A 115 0.33 6.92 -15.20
N SER A 116 1.47 7.26 -15.81
CA SER A 116 2.11 6.49 -16.85
C SER A 116 1.96 5.00 -16.53
N GLN A 117 1.53 4.20 -17.51
CA GLN A 117 1.38 2.75 -17.32
C GLN A 117 2.69 2.11 -16.84
N ALA A 118 3.82 2.75 -17.15
CA ALA A 118 5.15 2.32 -16.74
C ALA A 118 5.42 2.44 -15.23
N ILE A 119 4.76 3.36 -14.50
CA ILE A 119 5.00 3.56 -13.06
C ILE A 119 4.25 2.51 -12.22
N ASN A 120 3.08 2.06 -12.67
CA ASN A 120 2.24 1.08 -11.95
C ASN A 120 2.98 -0.17 -11.42
N PRO A 121 3.81 -0.88 -12.21
CA PRO A 121 4.55 -2.04 -11.69
C PRO A 121 5.54 -1.64 -10.58
N ILE A 122 6.18 -0.49 -10.70
CA ILE A 122 7.14 0.03 -9.72
C ILE A 122 6.43 0.43 -8.44
N ALA A 123 5.29 1.14 -8.55
CA ALA A 123 4.46 1.51 -7.41
C ALA A 123 3.99 0.27 -6.63
N LYS A 124 3.51 -0.77 -7.33
CA LYS A 124 3.12 -2.05 -6.69
C LYS A 124 4.31 -2.72 -5.99
N ALA A 125 5.49 -2.70 -6.59
CA ALA A 125 6.69 -3.24 -5.96
C ALA A 125 7.11 -2.43 -4.72
N ALA A 126 7.06 -1.11 -4.79
CA ALA A 126 7.31 -0.19 -3.68
C ALA A 126 6.34 -0.46 -2.52
N GLN A 127 5.04 -0.65 -2.80
CA GLN A 127 4.06 -1.00 -1.78
C GLN A 127 4.39 -2.30 -1.07
N LYS A 128 4.69 -3.36 -1.84
CA LYS A 128 5.08 -4.66 -1.27
C LYS A 128 6.34 -4.56 -0.43
N PHE A 129 7.33 -3.78 -0.89
CA PHE A 129 8.56 -3.54 -0.16
C PHE A 129 8.31 -2.86 1.19
N LEU A 130 7.50 -1.79 1.22
CA LEU A 130 7.19 -1.07 2.46
C LEU A 130 6.45 -1.94 3.46
N VAL A 131 5.45 -2.70 3.00
CA VAL A 131 4.69 -3.60 3.87
C VAL A 131 5.61 -4.66 4.46
N ALA A 132 6.37 -5.37 3.63
CA ALA A 132 7.31 -6.40 4.10
C ALA A 132 8.41 -5.84 5.03
N ARG A 133 8.80 -4.56 4.87
CA ARG A 133 9.79 -3.91 5.75
C ARG A 133 9.27 -3.69 7.17
N TYR A 134 7.98 -3.43 7.34
CA TYR A 134 7.39 -3.01 8.62
C TYR A 134 6.41 -4.02 9.24
N GLU A 135 5.92 -5.00 8.48
CA GLU A 135 4.97 -6.03 8.91
C GLU A 135 5.37 -6.70 10.23
N GLU A 136 6.65 -7.09 10.37
CA GLU A 136 7.17 -7.79 11.56
C GLU A 136 7.93 -6.85 12.52
N ASN A 137 8.05 -5.56 12.23
CA ASN A 137 8.91 -4.65 12.98
C ASN A 137 8.30 -3.25 13.18
N VAL A 138 7.21 -3.22 13.94
CA VAL A 138 6.56 -1.97 14.39
C VAL A 138 7.54 -1.01 15.10
N PRO A 139 8.47 -1.46 15.98
CA PRO A 139 9.44 -0.55 16.60
C PRO A 139 10.33 0.16 15.57
N LYS A 140 10.64 -0.48 14.44
CA LYS A 140 11.38 0.15 13.34
C LYS A 140 10.53 1.19 12.62
N LEU A 141 9.25 0.91 12.38
CA LEU A 141 8.31 1.91 11.84
C LEU A 141 8.28 3.15 12.73
N GLN A 142 8.12 2.99 14.04
CA GLN A 142 8.10 4.12 14.98
C GLN A 142 9.36 4.98 14.91
N LYS A 143 10.54 4.41 14.64
CA LYS A 143 11.80 5.17 14.51
C LYS A 143 11.94 5.89 13.17
N GLU A 144 11.46 5.29 12.10
CA GLU A 144 11.63 5.79 10.73
C GLU A 144 10.45 6.65 10.24
N VAL A 145 9.31 6.63 10.95
CA VAL A 145 8.06 7.28 10.49
C VAL A 145 8.25 8.76 10.16
N ASP A 146 9.10 9.46 10.92
CA ASP A 146 9.36 10.90 10.77
C ASP A 146 9.96 11.26 9.40
N GLN A 147 10.55 10.29 8.70
CA GLN A 147 11.17 10.44 7.39
C GLN A 147 10.24 9.99 6.24
N LEU A 148 9.09 9.38 6.55
CA LEU A 148 8.17 8.86 5.54
C LEU A 148 7.25 9.95 4.99
N PRO A 149 7.07 10.02 3.66
CA PRO A 149 6.03 10.87 3.10
C PRO A 149 4.64 10.27 3.34
N LEU A 150 3.61 11.10 3.13
CA LEU A 150 2.21 10.72 3.33
C LEU A 150 1.83 9.49 2.52
N SER A 151 2.27 9.41 1.26
CA SER A 151 2.00 8.27 0.37
C SER A 151 2.59 6.94 0.89
N SER A 152 3.80 6.97 1.46
CA SER A 152 4.40 5.79 2.11
C SER A 152 3.66 5.42 3.39
N LEU A 153 3.25 6.41 4.19
CA LEU A 153 2.52 6.17 5.43
C LEU A 153 1.14 5.56 5.15
N GLU A 154 0.43 6.07 4.13
CA GLU A 154 -0.84 5.51 3.64
C GLU A 154 -0.71 4.03 3.31
N VAL A 155 0.34 3.66 2.59
CA VAL A 155 0.56 2.26 2.22
C VAL A 155 0.78 1.37 3.43
N VAL A 156 1.50 1.85 4.44
CA VAL A 156 1.82 1.05 5.63
C VAL A 156 0.62 0.93 6.57
N LEU A 157 -0.10 2.02 6.83
CA LEU A 157 -1.18 2.04 7.82
C LEU A 157 -2.54 1.58 7.27
N CYS A 158 -2.83 1.80 5.98
CA CYS A 158 -4.11 1.37 5.40
C CYS A 158 -4.16 -0.14 5.10
N LYS A 159 -3.04 -0.86 5.29
CA LYS A 159 -2.94 -2.30 5.06
C LYS A 159 -3.22 -3.09 6.33
N ASP A 160 -4.26 -3.92 6.29
CA ASP A 160 -4.66 -4.84 7.37
C ASP A 160 -3.63 -5.92 7.73
N GLU A 161 -2.56 -6.01 6.95
CA GLU A 161 -1.50 -7.01 7.11
C GLU A 161 -0.59 -6.68 8.30
N LEU A 162 -0.54 -5.43 8.76
CA LEU A 162 0.20 -5.09 9.98
C LEU A 162 -0.55 -5.57 11.21
N SER A 163 0.11 -6.37 12.05
CA SER A 163 -0.36 -6.72 13.41
C SER A 163 -0.24 -5.53 14.38
N LEU A 164 -0.63 -4.34 13.94
CA LEU A 164 -0.56 -3.08 14.67
C LEU A 164 -1.89 -2.84 15.39
N MET A 165 -1.85 -2.54 16.68
CA MET A 165 -3.04 -2.11 17.40
C MET A 165 -3.41 -0.69 16.98
N GLU A 166 -4.71 -0.38 16.87
CA GLU A 166 -5.16 0.96 16.46
C GLU A 166 -4.68 2.07 17.42
N ASP A 167 -4.49 1.74 18.70
CA ASP A 167 -3.91 2.66 19.68
C ASP A 167 -2.47 3.06 19.30
N ASP A 168 -1.66 2.11 18.83
CA ASP A 168 -0.29 2.35 18.38
C ASP A 168 -0.27 3.06 17.02
N ALA A 169 -1.21 2.74 16.13
CA ALA A 169 -1.39 3.43 14.86
C ALA A 169 -1.67 4.92 15.07
N TYR A 170 -2.53 5.25 16.02
CA TYR A 170 -2.79 6.64 16.42
C TYR A 170 -1.51 7.36 16.89
N ASP A 171 -0.74 6.73 17.78
CA ASP A 171 0.50 7.33 18.30
C ASP A 171 1.54 7.53 17.18
N ILE A 172 1.64 6.60 16.23
CA ILE A 172 2.51 6.71 15.05
C ILE A 172 2.10 7.88 14.15
N VAL A 173 0.81 8.02 13.84
CA VAL A 173 0.29 9.12 13.01
C VAL A 173 0.53 10.47 13.68
N LEU A 174 0.30 10.56 14.99
CA LEU A 174 0.50 11.79 15.73
C LEU A 174 1.98 12.18 15.78
N LYS A 175 2.87 11.20 15.99
CA LYS A 175 4.32 11.40 15.92
C LYS A 175 4.75 11.93 14.55
N TRP A 176 4.28 11.29 13.47
CA TRP A 176 4.56 11.69 12.09
C TRP A 176 4.09 13.13 11.81
N ALA A 177 2.86 13.47 12.18
CA ALA A 177 2.31 14.81 11.96
C ALA A 177 3.13 15.89 12.69
N ARG A 178 3.53 15.63 13.94
CA ARG A 178 4.40 16.52 14.73
C ARG A 178 5.78 16.71 14.12
N ALA A 179 6.37 15.65 13.57
CA ALA A 179 7.67 15.72 12.93
C ALA A 179 7.62 16.51 11.60
N ARG A 180 6.55 16.34 10.81
CA ARG A 180 6.48 16.90 9.46
C ARG A 180 5.91 18.31 9.39
N TYR A 181 5.03 18.67 10.32
CA TYR A 181 4.34 19.95 10.36
C TYR A 181 4.60 20.64 11.72
N PRO A 182 5.55 21.60 11.77
CA PRO A 182 5.86 22.32 13.00
C PRO A 182 4.72 23.23 13.48
N ARG A 183 3.88 23.72 12.55
CA ARG A 183 2.75 24.61 12.83
C ARG A 183 1.51 23.81 13.21
N MET A 184 0.78 24.29 14.21
CA MET A 184 -0.45 23.65 14.70
C MET A 184 -1.53 23.58 13.62
N ASP A 185 -1.75 24.67 12.89
CA ASP A 185 -2.82 24.75 11.88
C ASP A 185 -2.60 23.71 10.76
N ASP A 186 -1.37 23.62 10.25
CA ASP A 186 -0.99 22.64 9.22
C ASP A 186 -1.16 21.19 9.74
N ARG A 187 -0.85 20.94 11.02
CA ARG A 187 -1.09 19.61 11.65
C ARG A 187 -2.56 19.28 11.69
N GLN A 188 -3.39 20.20 12.13
CA GLN A 188 -4.83 20.00 12.25
C GLN A 188 -5.47 19.72 10.89
N GLU A 189 -5.09 20.46 9.84
CA GLU A 189 -5.56 20.27 8.47
C GLU A 189 -5.26 18.84 7.95
N VAL A 190 -4.02 18.40 8.16
CA VAL A 190 -3.54 17.09 7.69
C VAL A 190 -4.16 15.95 8.48
N LEU A 191 -4.25 16.08 9.82
CA LEU A 191 -4.88 15.09 10.67
C LEU A 191 -6.38 14.99 10.39
N LYS A 192 -7.08 16.11 10.23
CA LYS A 192 -8.50 16.14 9.83
C LYS A 192 -8.77 15.31 8.59
N SER A 193 -7.91 15.45 7.58
CA SER A 193 -8.14 14.84 6.26
C SER A 193 -7.75 13.36 6.20
N ASN A 194 -6.80 12.92 7.04
CA ASN A 194 -6.18 11.62 6.89
C ASN A 194 -6.36 10.67 8.09
N LEU A 195 -6.66 11.18 9.28
CA LEU A 195 -6.67 10.36 10.50
C LEU A 195 -7.70 9.23 10.46
N SER A 196 -8.90 9.49 9.93
CA SER A 196 -9.94 8.47 9.76
C SER A 196 -9.59 7.39 8.73
N ARG A 197 -8.67 7.69 7.79
CA ARG A 197 -8.15 6.75 6.81
C ARG A 197 -7.08 5.85 7.43
N PHE A 198 -6.27 6.40 8.34
CA PHE A 198 -5.16 5.68 8.97
C PHE A 198 -5.55 4.86 10.18
N VAL A 199 -6.51 5.35 10.97
CA VAL A 199 -6.81 4.80 12.28
C VAL A 199 -8.30 4.54 12.38
N ARG A 200 -8.64 3.29 12.67
CA ARG A 200 -10.01 2.87 12.90
C ARG A 200 -10.35 3.10 14.37
N MET A 201 -10.77 4.33 14.65
CA MET A 201 -11.19 4.80 15.98
C MET A 201 -12.14 3.83 16.72
N ARG A 202 -12.98 3.12 15.96
CA ARG A 202 -13.92 2.10 16.44
C ARG A 202 -13.27 0.95 17.22
N TYR A 203 -12.03 0.58 16.88
CA TYR A 203 -11.31 -0.52 17.54
C TYR A 203 -10.26 -0.07 18.56
N MET A 204 -10.12 1.24 18.77
CA MET A 204 -9.23 1.80 19.80
C MET A 204 -9.75 1.55 21.22
N THR A 205 -8.90 1.59 22.24
CA THR A 205 -9.34 1.46 23.63
C THR A 205 -10.07 2.71 24.11
N ASN A 206 -10.99 2.57 25.07
CA ASN A 206 -11.69 3.73 25.66
C ASN A 206 -10.72 4.68 26.38
N LYS A 207 -9.59 4.16 26.86
CA LYS A 207 -8.52 4.96 27.42
C LYS A 207 -7.93 5.87 26.33
N LYS A 208 -7.54 5.29 25.19
CA LYS A 208 -6.98 6.05 24.08
C LYS A 208 -7.98 7.03 23.46
N LEU A 209 -9.25 6.66 23.32
CA LEU A 209 -10.31 7.60 22.87
C LEU A 209 -10.46 8.83 23.79
N ARG A 210 -10.22 8.69 25.10
CA ARG A 210 -10.16 9.83 26.02
C ARG A 210 -8.93 10.70 25.76
N GLU A 211 -7.78 10.09 25.44
CA GLU A 211 -6.56 10.81 25.05
C GLU A 211 -6.77 11.59 23.74
N VAL A 212 -7.52 11.05 22.78
CA VAL A 212 -7.90 11.75 21.52
C VAL A 212 -8.64 13.05 21.81
N LEU A 213 -9.61 13.04 22.74
CA LEU A 213 -10.36 14.25 23.12
C LEU A 213 -9.50 15.33 23.81
N GLN A 214 -8.37 14.94 24.37
CA GLN A 214 -7.43 15.83 25.07
C GLN A 214 -6.27 16.28 24.16
N CYS A 215 -6.22 15.81 22.91
CA CYS A 215 -5.12 16.11 22.01
C CYS A 215 -5.25 17.52 21.43
N GLU A 216 -4.27 18.38 21.70
CA GLU A 216 -4.23 19.77 21.20
C GLU A 216 -3.99 19.85 19.68
N ASP A 217 -3.36 18.82 19.10
CA ASP A 217 -3.07 18.74 17.67
C ASP A 217 -4.30 18.40 16.82
N LEU A 218 -5.43 18.06 17.45
CA LEU A 218 -6.70 17.84 16.78
C LEU A 218 -7.66 18.99 17.09
N ASP A 219 -8.42 19.38 16.08
CA ASP A 219 -9.57 20.25 16.30
C ASP A 219 -10.60 19.54 17.22
N ARG A 220 -11.12 20.29 18.20
CA ARG A 220 -12.02 19.75 19.22
C ARG A 220 -13.31 19.19 18.64
N HIS A 221 -13.87 19.84 17.62
CA HIS A 221 -15.09 19.37 16.97
C HIS A 221 -14.82 18.02 16.29
N ILE A 222 -13.73 17.93 15.53
CA ILE A 222 -13.35 16.72 14.80
C ILE A 222 -13.03 15.56 15.76
N ALA A 223 -12.27 15.82 16.81
CA ALA A 223 -11.97 14.83 17.84
C ALA A 223 -13.27 14.31 18.49
N SER A 224 -14.22 15.20 18.79
CA SER A 224 -15.51 14.81 19.37
C SER A 224 -16.34 13.95 18.42
N GLU A 225 -16.42 14.33 17.14
CA GLU A 225 -17.16 13.60 16.10
C GLU A 225 -16.61 12.17 15.95
N LEU A 226 -15.30 12.03 15.77
CA LEU A 226 -14.63 10.73 15.62
C LEU A 226 -14.81 9.82 16.84
N VAL A 227 -14.74 10.38 18.05
CA VAL A 227 -14.88 9.63 19.31
C VAL A 227 -16.34 9.23 19.54
N ILE A 228 -17.29 10.12 19.27
CA ILE A 228 -18.72 9.83 19.38
C ILE A 228 -19.10 8.68 18.45
N ASP A 229 -18.66 8.72 17.18
CA ASP A 229 -18.88 7.65 16.21
C ASP A 229 -18.30 6.31 16.69
N ALA A 230 -17.08 6.33 17.23
CA ALA A 230 -16.44 5.14 17.78
C ALA A 230 -17.20 4.58 18.98
N LEU A 231 -17.73 5.44 19.86
CA LEU A 231 -18.50 5.03 21.03
C LEU A 231 -19.86 4.46 20.62
N PHE A 232 -20.58 5.07 19.67
CA PHE A 232 -21.82 4.51 19.13
C PHE A 232 -21.60 3.11 18.57
N PHE A 233 -20.56 2.92 17.76
CA PHE A 233 -20.21 1.61 17.24
C PHE A 233 -19.96 0.57 18.35
N LYS A 234 -19.25 0.95 19.41
CA LYS A 234 -18.99 0.07 20.57
C LYS A 234 -20.23 -0.23 21.41
N VAL A 235 -21.19 0.68 21.46
CA VAL A 235 -22.47 0.47 22.14
C VAL A 235 -23.35 -0.49 21.34
N GLU A 236 -23.36 -0.37 20.01
CA GLU A 236 -24.06 -1.29 19.10
C GLU A 236 -23.40 -2.67 19.07
N ASN A 237 -22.08 -2.72 19.23
CA ASN A 237 -21.27 -3.94 19.21
C ASN A 237 -20.52 -4.08 20.55
N PRO A 238 -21.22 -4.32 21.67
CA PRO A 238 -20.58 -4.40 22.97
C PRO A 238 -19.57 -5.56 22.95
N PRO A 239 -18.33 -5.34 23.44
CA PRO A 239 -17.39 -6.43 23.59
C PRO A 239 -18.06 -7.50 24.45
N LEU A 240 -18.14 -8.73 23.93
CA LEU A 240 -18.74 -9.85 24.65
C LEU A 240 -18.16 -9.90 26.06
N PRO A 241 -18.98 -10.03 27.11
CA PRO A 241 -18.49 -9.97 28.47
C PRO A 241 -17.44 -11.06 28.70
N THR A 242 -16.19 -10.63 28.90
CA THR A 242 -15.05 -11.43 29.38
C THR A 242 -15.25 -11.84 30.84
N ARG A 243 -16.40 -12.42 31.18
CA ARG A 243 -16.75 -12.88 32.54
C ARG A 243 -16.76 -14.39 32.70
N ALA A 244 -16.19 -15.15 31.76
CA ALA A 244 -16.09 -16.61 31.90
C ALA A 244 -14.82 -17.25 31.33
N LEU A 245 -13.74 -16.48 31.11
CA LEU A 245 -12.41 -17.03 30.89
C LEU A 245 -11.44 -16.24 31.76
N THR A 246 -11.37 -16.59 33.04
CA THR A 246 -10.09 -16.55 33.74
C THR A 246 -9.18 -17.52 32.99
N SER A 247 -8.58 -17.05 31.90
CA SER A 247 -7.44 -17.72 31.31
C SER A 247 -6.28 -17.40 32.24
N GLU A 248 -5.95 -18.38 33.07
CA GLU A 248 -4.54 -18.65 33.27
C GLU A 248 -3.88 -18.65 31.88
N GLU A 249 -2.79 -17.90 31.82
CA GLU A 249 -1.94 -17.59 30.69
C GLU A 249 -1.83 -18.71 29.64
N LEU A 250 -2.29 -18.45 28.42
CA LEU A 250 -1.76 -19.11 27.23
C LEU A 250 -1.13 -18.03 26.34
N PRO A 251 0.19 -17.81 26.47
CA PRO A 251 0.88 -16.78 25.70
C PRO A 251 0.87 -17.12 24.20
N GLY A 252 0.51 -16.13 23.37
CA GLY A 252 0.98 -16.07 21.98
C GLY A 252 0.09 -16.64 20.88
N HIS A 253 -1.21 -16.89 21.09
CA HIS A 253 -2.12 -17.30 20.00
C HIS A 253 -3.30 -16.33 19.86
N PRO A 254 -3.49 -15.67 18.70
CA PRO A 254 -4.61 -14.75 18.50
C PRO A 254 -5.93 -15.53 18.47
N VAL A 255 -6.83 -15.20 19.39
CA VAL A 255 -8.17 -15.79 19.47
C VAL A 255 -9.08 -15.08 18.46
N ARG A 256 -9.67 -15.82 17.51
CA ARG A 256 -10.69 -15.29 16.58
C ARG A 256 -12.09 -15.61 17.09
N VAL A 257 -12.91 -14.57 17.24
CA VAL A 257 -14.32 -14.70 17.64
C VAL A 257 -15.18 -14.80 16.38
N VAL A 258 -16.04 -15.82 16.31
CA VAL A 258 -16.96 -16.03 15.19
C VAL A 258 -18.40 -15.90 15.68
N GLU A 259 -19.18 -15.08 15.00
CA GLU A 259 -20.58 -14.80 15.34
C GLU A 259 -21.50 -15.89 14.78
N PHE A 260 -22.41 -16.42 15.61
CA PHE A 260 -23.39 -17.41 15.19
C PHE A 260 -24.75 -16.75 14.95
N ARG A 261 -25.44 -17.17 13.87
CA ARG A 261 -26.79 -16.71 13.51
C ARG A 261 -27.88 -16.93 14.58
N LYS A 262 -27.62 -17.69 15.64
CA LYS A 262 -28.52 -17.85 16.79
C LYS A 262 -27.72 -17.86 18.11
N PRO A 263 -28.22 -17.20 19.17
CA PRO A 263 -27.54 -17.17 20.46
C PRO A 263 -27.48 -18.58 21.05
N SER A 264 -26.25 -19.10 21.20
CA SER A 264 -25.98 -20.35 21.90
C SER A 264 -25.80 -20.06 23.40
N LYS A 265 -26.42 -20.85 24.27
CA LYS A 265 -26.17 -20.80 25.73
C LYS A 265 -24.76 -21.29 26.13
N LYS A 266 -23.96 -21.72 25.16
CA LYS A 266 -22.58 -22.19 25.32
C LYS A 266 -21.64 -21.33 24.49
N ALA A 267 -20.60 -20.79 25.10
CA ALA A 267 -19.52 -20.08 24.41
C ALA A 267 -18.62 -21.10 23.69
N ASN A 268 -18.46 -20.93 22.38
CA ASN A 268 -17.54 -21.76 21.58
C ASN A 268 -16.33 -20.89 21.22
N VAL A 269 -15.14 -21.33 21.63
CA VAL A 269 -13.87 -20.64 21.33
C VAL A 269 -13.16 -21.42 20.24
N TYR A 270 -12.78 -20.74 19.15
CA TYR A 270 -12.00 -21.31 18.06
C TYR A 270 -10.55 -20.85 18.21
N LEU A 271 -9.65 -21.81 18.36
CA LEU A 271 -8.22 -21.60 18.48
C LEU A 271 -7.54 -22.22 17.27
N GLU A 272 -6.73 -21.45 16.55
CA GLU A 272 -5.82 -21.98 15.55
C GLU A 272 -4.56 -22.48 16.26
N LEU A 273 -4.47 -23.80 16.42
CA LEU A 273 -3.37 -24.48 17.11
C LEU A 273 -2.63 -25.40 16.15
N LYS A 274 -1.30 -25.50 16.32
CA LYS A 274 -0.51 -26.54 15.64
C LYS A 274 -0.86 -27.91 16.22
N ARG A 275 -0.73 -28.96 15.41
CA ARG A 275 -1.08 -30.34 15.78
C ARG A 275 -0.39 -30.84 17.06
N SER A 276 0.83 -30.37 17.32
CA SER A 276 1.61 -30.66 18.53
C SER A 276 1.02 -30.05 19.80
N ASP A 277 0.32 -28.91 19.69
CA ASP A 277 -0.22 -28.19 20.85
C ASP A 277 -1.64 -28.65 21.19
N CYS A 278 -2.40 -29.12 20.20
CA CYS A 278 -3.66 -29.82 20.42
C CYS A 278 -3.51 -31.10 21.26
N GLN A 279 -2.35 -31.76 21.22
CA GLN A 279 -2.09 -32.98 22.00
C GLN A 279 -1.86 -32.71 23.49
N LYS A 280 -1.53 -31.46 23.86
CA LYS A 280 -1.24 -31.06 25.24
C LYS A 280 -2.51 -30.61 26.00
N LEU A 281 -3.63 -30.43 25.30
CA LEU A 281 -4.89 -29.97 25.88
C LEU A 281 -5.73 -31.15 26.38
N SER A 282 -6.22 -31.07 27.62
CA SER A 282 -6.98 -32.15 28.25
C SER A 282 -8.38 -32.28 27.62
N VAL A 283 -8.68 -33.49 27.13
CA VAL A 283 -9.89 -33.82 26.38
C VAL A 283 -11.04 -34.02 27.35
N ASN A 284 -11.73 -32.95 27.74
CA ASN A 284 -12.98 -33.14 28.49
C ASN A 284 -14.18 -32.32 28.04
N ARG A 285 -14.11 -31.61 26.91
CA ARG A 285 -15.27 -31.04 26.18
C ARG A 285 -14.92 -30.37 24.84
N MET A 286 -13.81 -30.78 24.21
CA MET A 286 -13.32 -30.12 22.99
C MET A 286 -13.64 -30.98 21.76
N ILE A 287 -14.48 -30.46 20.86
CA ILE A 287 -14.67 -31.05 19.53
C ILE A 287 -13.55 -30.52 18.64
N CYS A 288 -12.50 -31.32 18.45
CA CYS A 288 -11.45 -31.00 17.48
C CYS A 288 -12.00 -31.16 16.07
N LEU A 289 -12.27 -30.05 15.39
CA LEU A 289 -12.52 -30.05 13.94
C LEU A 289 -11.20 -30.35 13.23
N LYS A 290 -10.90 -31.63 13.00
CA LYS A 290 -9.93 -32.01 11.98
C LYS A 290 -10.56 -31.71 10.63
N HIS A 291 -10.04 -30.71 9.91
CA HIS A 291 -9.78 -30.80 8.47
C HIS A 291 -8.89 -29.63 8.05
N SER A 292 -7.71 -29.94 7.50
CA SER A 292 -6.94 -29.00 6.70
C SER A 292 -7.66 -28.84 5.36
N MET A 293 -8.17 -27.66 5.06
CA MET A 293 -8.48 -27.28 3.68
C MET A 293 -7.97 -25.86 3.45
N SER A 294 -6.96 -25.78 2.58
CA SER A 294 -6.74 -24.61 1.75
C SER A 294 -8.06 -24.27 1.06
N MET A 295 -8.57 -23.06 1.26
CA MET A 295 -9.65 -22.52 0.43
C MET A 295 -9.17 -21.26 -0.26
N ASP A 296 -8.99 -21.40 -1.57
CA ASP A 296 -8.97 -20.31 -2.53
C ASP A 296 -10.28 -19.50 -2.47
N ARG A 297 -10.15 -18.24 -2.87
CA ARG A 297 -11.22 -17.24 -2.92
C ARG A 297 -12.32 -17.73 -3.87
N HIS A 298 -13.58 -17.52 -3.48
CA HIS A 298 -14.82 -17.88 -4.18
C HIS A 298 -15.34 -19.31 -3.99
N SER A 299 -15.98 -19.57 -2.85
CA SER A 299 -17.11 -20.52 -2.76
C SER A 299 -17.93 -20.24 -1.51
N THR A 300 -19.09 -19.62 -1.67
CA THR A 300 -20.13 -19.57 -0.63
C THR A 300 -20.85 -20.92 -0.65
N LEU A 301 -20.37 -21.90 0.13
CA LEU A 301 -21.09 -23.16 0.35
C LEU A 301 -21.57 -23.26 1.80
N LEU A 302 -22.84 -23.61 1.92
CA LEU A 302 -23.68 -23.51 3.10
C LEU A 302 -23.18 -24.37 4.26
N LEU A 303 -23.16 -23.77 5.46
CA LEU A 303 -22.98 -24.41 6.78
C LEU A 303 -23.90 -25.64 7.05
N ASN A 304 -24.88 -25.92 6.20
CA ASN A 304 -25.81 -27.04 6.36
C ASN A 304 -25.21 -28.41 6.01
N ASP A 305 -24.20 -28.49 5.14
CA ASP A 305 -23.60 -29.78 4.77
C ASP A 305 -22.63 -30.34 5.83
N ILE A 306 -22.06 -29.45 6.66
CA ILE A 306 -21.15 -29.83 7.74
C ILE A 306 -21.92 -30.55 8.87
N TRP A 307 -23.20 -30.19 9.10
CA TRP A 307 -24.03 -30.80 10.13
C TRP A 307 -24.54 -32.21 9.78
N ARG A 308 -24.74 -32.52 8.49
CA ARG A 308 -25.21 -33.85 8.07
C ARG A 308 -24.16 -34.95 8.25
N ARG A 309 -22.87 -34.62 8.18
CA ARG A 309 -21.78 -35.61 8.33
C ARG A 309 -21.44 -35.97 9.77
N CYS A 310 -21.80 -35.15 10.75
CA CYS A 310 -21.55 -35.44 12.18
C CYS A 310 -22.56 -36.41 12.81
N ARG A 311 -23.65 -36.79 12.13
CA ARG A 311 -24.63 -37.77 12.64
C ARG A 311 -24.30 -39.24 12.35
N LEU A 312 -23.18 -39.54 11.69
CA LEU A 312 -22.82 -40.90 11.27
C LEU A 312 -21.67 -41.54 12.06
N LEU A 313 -21.22 -40.92 13.15
CA LEU A 313 -20.33 -41.59 14.11
C LEU A 313 -21.06 -41.70 15.45
N GLY A 314 -22.06 -42.58 15.44
CA GLY A 314 -22.65 -43.08 16.67
C GLY A 314 -21.66 -44.00 17.39
N CYS A 315 -21.57 -43.81 18.70
CA CYS A 315 -21.28 -44.90 19.63
C CYS A 315 -22.35 -44.80 20.72
N SER A 316 -23.15 -45.87 20.80
CA SER A 316 -23.93 -46.39 21.94
C SER A 316 -24.07 -45.49 23.17
#